data_AF-A0A7V9BBC7-F1
#
_entry.id   AF-A0A7V9BBC7-F1
#
_cell.length_a   1.000
_cell.length_b   1.000
_cell.length_c   1.000
_cell.angle_alpha   90.00
_cell.angle_beta   90.00
_cell.angle_gamma   90.00
#
_symmetry.space_group_name_H-M   'P 1'
#
loop_
_entity.id
_entity.type
_entity.pdbx_description
1 polymer ?
#
loop_
_entity_poly.entity_id
_entity_poly.type
_entity_poly.pdbx_seq_one_letter_code
_entity_poly.pdbx_strand_id
1 'polypeptide(L)' 'MAELRAVYEAIWGVQLDAANFRRSLVGEDGWVIPTGRTARPGPGGGRPAELYRAGRTWQHAAPIHRLQRNR' A
#
# COMPACT_ATOMS: atom_id res chain seq x y z
N MET A 1 -3.99 -1.44 -2.94
CA MET A 1 -3.38 -0.35 -2.15
C MET A 1 -4.16 -0.01 -0.90
N ALA A 2 -5.46 0.27 -0.99
CA ALA A 2 -6.27 0.59 0.18
C ALA A 2 -6.29 -0.53 1.24
N GLU A 3 -6.43 -1.79 0.82
CA GLU A 3 -6.39 -2.94 1.75
C GLU A 3 -5.06 -3.07 2.48
N LEU A 4 -3.93 -2.96 1.77
CA LEU A 4 -2.62 -2.99 2.41
C LEU A 4 -2.44 -1.82 3.40
N ARG A 5 -2.89 -0.61 3.03
CA ARG A 5 -2.88 0.54 3.94
C ARG A 5 -3.69 0.25 5.20
N ALA A 6 -4.89 -0.32 5.07
CA ALA A 6 -5.74 -0.66 6.20
C ALA A 6 -5.06 -1.65 7.16
N VAL A 7 -4.29 -2.62 6.65
CA VAL A 7 -3.48 -3.52 7.48
C VAL A 7 -2.40 -2.75 8.26
N TYR A 8 -1.67 -1.85 7.59
CA TYR A 8 -0.66 -1.01 8.25
C TYR A 8 -1.27 -0.13 9.35
N GLU A 9 -2.41 0.51 9.07
CA GLU A 9 -3.14 1.35 10.01
C GLU A 9 -3.64 0.54 11.22
N ALA A 10 -4.15 -0.68 10.98
CA ALA A 10 -4.61 -1.58 12.03
C ALA A 10 -3.46 -2.04 12.95
N ILE A 11 -2.28 -2.33 12.38
CA ILE A 11 -1.11 -2.77 13.17
C ILE A 11 -0.47 -1.60 13.93
N TRP A 12 -0.39 -0.41 13.32
CA TRP A 12 0.29 0.74 13.92
C TRP A 12 -0.60 1.64 14.76
N GLY A 13 -1.93 1.50 14.65
CA GLY A 13 -2.90 2.32 15.35
C GLY A 13 -2.89 3.79 14.91
N VAL A 14 -2.50 4.07 13.66
CA VAL A 14 -2.45 5.41 13.09
C VAL A 14 -3.18 5.46 11.75
N GLN A 15 -3.63 6.63 11.34
CA GLN A 15 -4.14 6.86 9.99
C GLN A 15 -3.00 7.29 9.07
N LEU A 16 -2.92 6.67 7.90
CA LEU A 16 -1.91 6.94 6.87
C LEU A 16 -2.55 7.69 5.71
N ASP A 17 -1.83 8.69 5.19
CA ASP A 17 -2.25 9.38 3.98
C ASP A 17 -2.17 8.45 2.77
N ALA A 18 -3.26 8.34 2.03
CA ALA A 18 -3.38 7.41 0.92
C ALA A 18 -2.40 7.73 -0.24
N ALA A 19 -2.13 9.01 -0.50
CA ALA A 19 -1.26 9.42 -1.60
C ALA A 19 0.22 9.19 -1.27
N ASN A 20 0.64 9.49 -0.05
CA ASN A 20 1.99 9.24 0.45
C ASN A 20 2.26 7.74 0.59
N PHE A 21 1.29 6.98 1.09
CA PHE A 21 1.38 5.53 1.18
C PHE A 21 1.61 4.91 -0.20
N ARG A 22 0.80 5.31 -1.19
CA ARG A 22 0.97 4.87 -2.58
C ARG A 22 2.33 5.27 -3.14
N ARG A 23 2.76 6.52 -2.94
CA ARG A 23 4.08 6.99 -3.41
C ARG A 23 5.23 6.18 -2.83
N SER A 24 5.17 5.82 -1.54
CA SER A 24 6.21 5.01 -0.89
C SER A 24 6.31 3.60 -1.48
N LEU A 25 5.19 3.03 -1.93
CA LEU A 25 5.16 1.67 -2.50
C LEU A 25 5.41 1.61 -4.01
N VAL A 26 4.94 2.61 -4.76
CA VAL A 26 5.02 2.62 -6.23
C VAL A 26 6.22 3.42 -6.73
N GLY A 27 6.68 4.41 -5.95
CA GLY A 27 7.78 5.28 -6.34
C GLY A 27 9.17 4.64 -6.19
N GLU A 28 9.28 3.57 -5.41
CA GLU A 28 10.52 2.84 -5.20
C GLU A 28 10.39 1.42 -5.75
N ASP A 29 11.40 0.97 -6.50
CA ASP A 29 11.29 -0.25 -7.29
C ASP A 29 11.22 -1.52 -6.43
N GLY A 30 10.28 -2.40 -6.80
CA GLY A 30 10.22 -3.77 -6.31
C GLY A 30 9.44 -4.01 -5.03
N TRP A 31 8.78 -3.00 -4.45
CA TRP A 31 7.79 -3.22 -3.38
C TRP A 31 6.51 -3.83 -3.94
N VAL A 32 5.86 -3.15 -4.87
CA VAL A 32 4.67 -3.70 -5.53
C VAL A 32 4.93 -3.90 -7.00
N ILE A 33 4.39 -4.99 -7.54
CA ILE A 33 4.44 -5.25 -8.98
C ILE A 33 3.01 -5.15 -9.49
N PRO A 34 2.71 -4.23 -10.44
CA PRO A 34 1.39 -4.15 -11.03
C PRO A 34 1.09 -5.46 -11.77
N THR A 35 -0.13 -5.97 -11.62
CA THR A 35 -0.52 -7.22 -12.29
C THR A 35 -1.17 -6.98 -13.65
N GLY A 36 -1.37 -5.71 -14.05
CA GLY A 36 -2.15 -5.34 -15.24
C GLY A 36 -3.65 -5.67 -15.13
N ARG A 37 -4.11 -6.06 -13.94
CA ARG A 37 -5.50 -6.44 -13.66
C ARG A 37 -6.12 -5.43 -12.73
N THR A 38 -7.43 -5.31 -12.80
CA THR A 38 -8.23 -4.54 -11.85
C THR A 38 -9.12 -5.47 -11.03
N ALA A 39 -9.46 -5.03 -9.82
CA ALA A 39 -10.42 -5.67 -8.97
C ALA A 39 -11.81 -5.65 -9.62
N ARG A 40 -12.74 -6.47 -9.12
CA ARG A 40 -14.12 -6.40 -9.57
C ARG A 40 -14.72 -5.05 -9.15
N PRO A 41 -15.51 -4.36 -10.00
CA PRO A 41 -16.23 -3.16 -9.59
C PRO A 41 -17.06 -3.44 -8.34
N GLY A 42 -16.93 -2.58 -7.34
CA GLY A 42 -17.70 -2.70 -6.10
C GLY A 42 -19.15 -2.18 -6.26
N PRO A 43 -20.04 -2.50 -5.30
CA PRO A 43 -21.45 -2.09 -5.33
C PRO A 43 -21.66 -0.57 -5.39
N GLY A 44 -20.71 0.20 -4.86
CA GLY A 44 -20.79 1.66 -4.76
C GLY A 44 -20.46 2.44 -6.03
N GLY A 45 -20.16 1.77 -7.16
CA GLY A 45 -19.89 2.44 -8.43
C GLY A 45 -18.66 3.36 -8.38
N GLY A 46 -17.48 2.80 -8.65
CA GLY A 46 -16.24 3.56 -8.74
C GLY A 46 -15.25 2.91 -9.69
N ARG A 47 -14.17 3.64 -10.04
CA ARG A 47 -13.10 3.06 -10.88
C ARG A 47 -12.55 1.81 -10.18
N PRO A 48 -12.51 0.66 -10.86
CA PRO A 48 -11.97 -0.57 -10.29
C PRO A 48 -10.54 -0.37 -9.81
N ALA A 49 -10.24 -0.85 -8.59
CA ALA A 49 -8.91 -0.73 -8.01
C ALA A 49 -7.89 -1.55 -8.81
N GLU A 50 -6.71 -1.00 -9.06
CA GLU A 50 -5.63 -1.78 -9.68
C GLU A 50 -5.10 -2.83 -8.70
N LEU A 51 -4.82 -4.03 -9.21
CA LEU A 51 -4.27 -5.13 -8.44
C LEU A 51 -2.74 -5.14 -8.52
N TYR A 52 -2.14 -5.47 -7.38
CA TYR A 52 -0.71 -5.53 -7.20
C TYR A 52 -0.34 -6.84 -6.51
N ARG A 53 0.84 -7.37 -6.84
CA ARG A 53 1.48 -8.46 -6.09
C ARG A 53 2.66 -7.91 -5.30
N ALA A 54 3.00 -8.58 -4.20
CA ALA A 54 4.22 -8.28 -3.47
C ALA A 54 5.45 -8.56 -4.36
N GLY A 55 6.37 -7.59 -4.43
CA GLY A 55 7.67 -7.77 -5.06
C GLY A 55 8.71 -8.34 -4.11
N ARG A 56 9.95 -8.47 -4.57
CA ARG A 56 11.02 -9.13 -3.80
C ARG A 56 11.65 -8.23 -2.72
N THR A 57 11.47 -6.91 -2.82
CA THR A 57 12.10 -5.96 -1.87
C THR A 57 11.60 -6.15 -0.45
N TRP A 58 10.37 -6.64 -0.27
CA TRP A 58 9.79 -7.03 1.03
C TRP A 58 10.60 -8.05 1.82
N GLN A 59 11.44 -8.86 1.16
CA GLN A 59 12.25 -9.88 1.83
C GLN A 59 13.47 -9.29 2.55
N HIS A 60 13.87 -8.07 2.17
CA HIS A 60 15.14 -7.49 2.60
C HIS A 60 14.97 -6.15 3.32
N ALA A 61 13.80 -5.50 3.20
CA ALA A 61 13.54 -4.20 3.81
C ALA A 61 12.03 -3.95 4.01
N ALA A 62 11.69 -2.76 4.53
CA ALA A 62 10.32 -2.25 4.61
C ALA A 62 10.22 -0.86 3.94
N PRO A 63 9.17 -0.57 3.15
CA PRO A 63 9.01 0.71 2.44
C PRO A 63 8.55 1.85 3.34
N ILE A 64 7.92 1.50 4.47
CA ILE A 64 7.31 2.46 5.37
C ILE A 64 7.83 2.14 6.76
N HIS A 65 8.56 3.10 7.31
CA HIS A 65 9.04 3.03 8.67
C HIS A 65 8.09 3.81 9.57
N ARG A 66 7.69 3.19 10.68
CA ARG A 66 7.00 3.91 11.74
C ARG A 66 7.97 4.93 12.31
N LEU A 67 7.82 6.20 11.94
CA LEU A 67 8.51 7.30 12.60
C LEU A 67 8.06 7.32 14.06
N GLN A 68 8.88 6.75 14.95
CA GLN A 68 8.75 7.00 16.37
C GLN A 68 9.08 8.47 16.57
N ARG A 69 8.05 9.31 16.59
CA ARG A 69 8.20 10.67 17.09
C ARG A 69 8.37 10.51 18.60
N ASN A 70 9.61 10.45 19.06
CA ASN A 70 9.94 10.53 20.48
C ASN A 70 9.19 11.75 21.04
N ARG A 71 8.38 11.50 22.08
CA ARG A 71 7.84 12.55 22.92
C ARG A 71 8.90 13.00 23.91
#